data_AF-A0A961GV18-F1
#
_entry.id   AF-A0A961GV18-F1
#
_cell.length_a   1.000
_cell.length_b   1.000
_cell.length_c   1.000
_cell.angle_alpha   90.00
_cell.angle_beta   90.00
_cell.angle_gamma   90.00
#
_symmetry.space_group_name_H-M   'P 1'
#
loop_
_entity.id
_entity.type
_entity.pdbx_description
1 polymer ?
#
loop_
_entity_poly.entity_id
_entity_poly.type
_entity_poly.pdbx_seq_one_letter_code
_entity_poly.pdbx_strand_id
1 'polypeptide(L)' 'LHWPAWVDFNRRVGGSRGDVGIWHETYKVRSGEYECVYSGMPPFGLAKASSTLEAVGELESAAGRMGQSRSSEGAIQ' A
#
# COMPACT_ATOMS: atom_id res chain seq x y z
N LEU A 1 4.44 -12.45 12.60
CA LEU A 1 5.26 -11.36 13.18
C LEU A 1 4.93 -9.98 12.57
N HIS A 2 4.80 -9.85 11.25
CA HIS A 2 4.53 -8.54 10.60
C HIS A 2 3.16 -7.93 10.95
N TRP A 3 2.06 -8.69 10.82
CA TRP A 3 0.72 -8.14 11.00
C TRP A 3 0.43 -7.59 12.41
N PRO A 4 0.73 -8.28 13.51
CA PRO A 4 0.51 -7.73 14.85
C PRO A 4 1.30 -6.43 15.12
N ALA A 5 2.53 -6.33 14.62
CA ALA A 5 3.34 -5.11 14.74
C ALA A 5 2.74 -3.96 13.91
N TRP A 6 2.23 -4.25 12.72
CA TRP A 6 1.55 -3.28 11.87
C TRP A 6 0.29 -2.71 12.53
N VAL A 7 -0.49 -3.56 13.21
CA VAL A 7 -1.69 -3.14 13.95
C VAL A 7 -1.34 -2.22 15.11
N ASP A 8 -0.33 -2.58 15.91
CA ASP A 8 0.12 -1.77 17.04
C ASP A 8 0.68 -0.41 16.58
N PHE A 9 1.47 -0.39 15.50
CA PHE A 9 1.94 0.84 14.87
C PHE A 9 0.78 1.76 14.50
N ASN A 10 -0.20 1.28 13.72
CA ASN A 10 -1.33 2.12 13.26
C ASN A 10 -2.18 2.65 14.42
N ARG A 11 -2.35 1.87 15.49
CA ARG A 11 -3.06 2.34 16.70
C ARG A 11 -2.36 3.53 17.35
N ARG A 12 -1.02 3.52 17.43
CA ARG A 12 -0.23 4.59 18.06
C ARG A 12 -0.17 5.85 17.20
N VAL A 13 0.00 5.69 15.89
CA VAL A 13 0.22 6.85 14.98
C VAL A 13 -1.06 7.43 14.38
N GLY A 14 -2.22 6.78 14.58
CA GLY A 14 -3.48 7.20 13.95
C GLY A 14 -3.90 8.65 14.25
N GLY A 15 -3.53 9.19 15.41
CA GLY A 15 -3.79 10.58 15.80
C GLY A 15 -2.70 11.59 15.42
N SER A 16 -1.56 11.13 14.88
CA SER A 16 -0.34 11.93 14.66
C SER A 16 0.10 11.87 13.20
N ARG A 17 -0.86 12.05 12.28
CA ARG A 17 -0.59 12.07 10.83
C ARG A 17 0.35 13.23 10.47
N GLY A 18 1.47 12.90 9.83
CA GLY A 18 2.48 13.88 9.37
C GLY A 18 3.78 13.85 10.17
N ASP A 19 3.78 13.31 11.39
CA ASP A 19 4.99 13.22 12.23
C ASP A 19 5.87 12.03 11.82
N VAL A 20 5.24 10.94 11.39
CA VAL A 20 5.89 9.70 10.96
C VAL A 20 5.20 9.19 9.69
N GLY A 21 6.01 8.88 8.69
CA GLY A 21 5.57 8.36 7.40
C GLY A 21 6.01 6.92 7.16
N ILE A 22 5.26 6.20 6.33
CA ILE A 22 5.65 4.89 5.79
C ILE A 22 5.67 4.96 4.26
N TRP A 23 6.59 4.21 3.65
CA TRP A 23 6.57 3.93 2.22
C TRP A 23 6.83 2.45 1.97
N HIS A 24 6.16 1.90 0.97
CA HIS A 24 6.52 0.61 0.37
C HIS A 24 6.53 0.75 -1.14
N GLU A 25 7.60 0.27 -1.76
CA GLU A 25 7.76 0.20 -3.22
C GLU A 25 8.01 -1.27 -3.61
N THR A 26 7.07 -1.85 -4.34
CA THR A 26 7.15 -3.24 -4.81
C THR A 26 7.34 -3.25 -6.31
N TYR A 27 8.43 -3.87 -6.76
CA TYR A 27 8.77 -4.00 -8.18
C TYR A 27 8.61 -5.45 -8.64
N LYS A 28 7.86 -5.65 -9.72
CA LYS A 28 7.95 -6.87 -10.52
C LYS A 28 8.98 -6.63 -11.62
N VAL A 29 9.75 -7.66 -11.96
CA VAL A 29 11.03 -7.56 -12.72
C VAL A 29 10.91 -6.87 -14.10
N ARG A 30 9.69 -6.67 -14.63
CA ARG A 30 9.44 -5.98 -15.90
C ARG A 30 9.21 -4.49 -15.69
N SER A 31 9.79 -3.66 -16.57
CA SER A 31 9.55 -2.22 -16.60
C SER A 31 8.05 -1.92 -16.65
N GLY A 32 7.59 -1.01 -15.80
CA GLY A 32 6.18 -0.62 -15.71
C GLY A 32 5.31 -1.54 -14.84
N GLU A 33 5.82 -2.68 -14.35
CA GLU A 33 5.08 -3.54 -13.40
C GLU A 33 5.51 -3.23 -11.96
N TYR A 34 5.01 -2.12 -11.39
CA TYR A 34 5.29 -1.72 -10.01
C TYR A 34 4.03 -1.19 -9.32
N GLU A 35 4.00 -1.28 -7.99
CA GLU A 35 3.04 -0.56 -7.14
C GLU A 35 3.76 0.15 -6.01
N CYS A 36 3.22 1.30 -5.61
CA CYS A 36 3.75 2.09 -4.52
C CYS A 36 2.60 2.58 -3.65
N VAL A 37 2.83 2.62 -2.33
CA VAL A 37 1.90 3.24 -1.39
C VAL A 37 2.68 4.12 -0.42
N TYR A 38 2.15 5.32 -0.23
CA TYR A 38 2.69 6.33 0.68
C TYR A 38 1.60 6.69 1.68
N SER A 39 1.92 6.73 2.97
CA SER A 39 0.95 7.08 4.01
C SER A 39 1.60 7.91 5.11
N GLY A 40 0.93 8.99 5.51
CA GLY A 40 1.39 9.89 6.56
C GLY A 40 2.63 10.72 6.19
N MET A 41 2.93 10.89 4.89
CA MET A 41 4.10 11.64 4.41
C MET A 41 3.80 12.46 3.15
N PRO A 42 4.54 13.55 2.89
CA PRO A 42 4.47 14.28 1.63
C PRO A 42 4.92 13.40 0.44
N PRO A 43 4.60 13.80 -0.82
CA PRO A 43 5.03 13.06 -2.00
C PRO A 43 6.54 12.81 -2.00
N PHE A 44 6.93 11.55 -2.22
CA PHE A 44 8.30 11.08 -2.23
C PHE A 44 8.51 10.04 -3.33
N GLY A 45 9.76 9.86 -3.77
CA GLY A 45 10.10 8.84 -4.77
C GLY A 45 9.27 8.96 -6.05
N LEU A 46 8.65 7.84 -6.46
CA LEU A 46 7.81 7.78 -7.66
C LEU A 46 6.58 8.70 -7.58
N ALA A 47 6.02 8.97 -6.40
CA ALA A 47 4.91 9.91 -6.25
C ALA A 47 5.26 11.37 -6.59
N LYS A 48 6.54 11.73 -6.73
CA LYS A 48 6.94 13.04 -7.27
C LYS A 48 6.97 13.08 -8.80
N ALA A 49 7.07 11.92 -9.44
CA ALA A 49 7.19 11.77 -10.89
C ALA A 49 5.87 11.33 -11.56
N SER A 50 4.83 11.02 -10.78
CA SER A 50 3.53 10.57 -11.26
C SER A 50 2.37 11.17 -10.46
N SER A 51 1.15 10.94 -10.96
CA SER A 51 -0.08 11.25 -10.21
C SER A 51 -0.37 10.17 -9.16
N THR A 52 -0.88 10.57 -8.00
CA THR A 52 -1.31 9.67 -6.92
C THR A 52 -2.82 9.54 -6.84
N LEU A 53 -3.31 8.35 -6.49
CA LEU A 53 -4.72 8.06 -6.22
C LEU A 53 -4.90 7.61 -4.77
N GLU A 54 -6.10 7.81 -4.22
CA GLU A 54 -6.43 7.26 -2.91
C GLU A 54 -6.50 5.72 -2.96
N ALA A 55 -5.87 5.07 -1.97
CA ALA A 55 -5.81 3.61 -1.88
C ALA A 55 -7.10 3.04 -1.26
N VAL A 56 -8.22 3.19 -1.98
CA VAL A 56 -9.57 2.74 -1.57
C VAL A 56 -10.14 1.69 -2.55
N GLY A 57 -11.10 0.89 -2.09
CA GLY A 57 -11.73 -0.15 -2.91
C GLY A 57 -10.72 -1.16 -3.44
N GLU A 58 -10.68 -1.37 -4.76
CA GLU A 58 -9.72 -2.27 -5.41
C GLU A 58 -8.25 -1.89 -5.16
N LEU A 59 -7.95 -0.65 -4.74
CA LEU A 59 -6.58 -0.18 -4.50
C LEU A 59 -6.10 -0.34 -3.04
N GLU A 60 -6.94 -0.86 -2.14
CA GLU A 60 -6.60 -1.03 -0.71
C GLU A 60 -5.47 -2.04 -0.49
N SER A 61 -5.41 -3.07 -1.34
CA SER A 61 -4.41 -4.13 -1.24
C SER A 61 -3.27 -3.95 -2.25
N ALA A 62 -2.09 -4.44 -1.91
CA ALA A 62 -0.96 -4.46 -2.85
C ALA A 62 -1.30 -5.25 -4.13
N ALA A 63 -2.01 -6.38 -4.01
CA ALA A 63 -2.44 -7.19 -5.14
C ALA A 63 -3.37 -6.39 -6.07
N GLY A 64 -4.36 -5.69 -5.51
CA GLY A 64 -5.28 -4.88 -6.29
C GLY A 64 -4.62 -3.67 -6.96
N ARG A 65 -3.63 -3.03 -6.33
CA ARG A 65 -2.79 -2.01 -6.99
C ARG A 65 -1.93 -2.57 -8.13
N MET A 66 -1.63 -3.86 -8.11
CA MET A 66 -1.01 -4.58 -9.22
C MET A 66 -2.01 -5.08 -10.27
N GLY A 67 -3.28 -4.68 -10.19
CA GLY A 67 -4.34 -5.11 -11.09
C GLY A 67 -4.74 -6.58 -10.93
N GLN A 68 -4.37 -7.21 -9.81
CA GLN A 68 -4.79 -8.57 -9.49
C GLN A 68 -6.09 -8.51 -8.69
N SER A 69 -7.17 -9.05 -9.24
CA SER A 69 -8.37 -9.29 -8.44
C SER A 69 -8.07 -10.37 -7.41
N ARG A 70 -8.77 -10.34 -6.26
CA ARG A 70 -8.82 -11.53 -5.38
C ARG A 70 -9.30 -12.70 -6.24
N SER A 71 -8.44 -13.69 -6.48
CA SER A 71 -8.91 -14.95 -7.05
C SER A 71 -9.94 -15.52 -6.08
N SER A 72 -11.13 -15.80 -6.60
CA SER A 72 -12.14 -16.58 -5.88
C SER A 72 -11.67 -18.03 -5.81
N GLU A 73 -10.68 -18.32 -4.97
CA GLU A 73 -10.26 -19.69 -4.65
C GLU A 73 -10.22 -19.84 -3.14
N GLY A 74 -11.25 -20.50 -2.60
CA GLY A 74 -11.39 -20.74 -1.18
C GLY A 74 -12.82 -21.02 -0.67
N ALA A 75 -13.85 -20.98 -1.53
CA ALA A 75 -15.14 -21.61 -1.23
C ALA A 75 -15.13 -23.03 -1.82
N ILE A 76 -14.40 -23.94 -1.18
CA ILE A 76 -14.71 -25.36 -1.24
C ILE A 76 -15.25 -25.73 0.14
N GLN A 77 -16.41 -26.36 0.07
CA GLN A 77 -17.35 -26.82 1.08
C GLN A 77 -16.73 -27.44 2.35
#